data_AF-A0A7C5AL87-F1
#
_entry.id   AF-A0A7C5AL87-F1
#
_cell.length_a   1.000
_cell.length_b   1.000
_cell.length_c   1.000
_cell.angle_alpha   90.00
_cell.angle_beta   90.00
_cell.angle_gamma   90.00
#
_symmetry.space_group_name_H-M   'P 1'
#
loop_
_entity.id
_entity.type
_entity.pdbx_description
1 polymer ?
#
loop_
_entity_poly.entity_id
_entity_poly.type
_entity_poly.pdbx_seq_one_letter_code
_entity_poly.pdbx_strand_id
1 'polypeptide(L)'
;MRQRHRGNTLRLGVILGLLATLLFCGCGAWKSIKQWAGYGVADDVDEPKVPPEAVQEEVVIDGKTWVRSKNPYWLTYPDQPEYIYVEKGREFVGLQGHLLRSLRKKLGLEEGKAKGVPEDRVQELVRKEVERLLREQGIGALYAREKGAPVVGRYVAVLPNPEGPPGLQAANRTLAAAVADQLSRQKDIKVAGPEKVKGSLTAAKITGSLKHSQNLKDLGDALGVQAVVLTDVVPPAKGAPGFLVLEVFDTFLGTKADGIAAPVEGSPTSEAIQRFARDNALRAAVALLNVDWFGRVEFVKEGKVYLSLGQNAGLKVGDRLKVVTPGQEVINPETRASLGFTADQPKGELKVVELLGQTGAVAQVVSGGPFKANDKVKAAR
;
A
#
# COMPACT_ATOMS: atom_id res chain seq x y z
N MET A 1 70.74 25.19 9.76
CA MET A 1 70.23 26.49 9.27
C MET A 1 69.55 26.26 7.92
N ARG A 2 68.30 26.74 7.77
CA ARG A 2 67.49 26.86 6.53
C ARG A 2 67.20 25.59 5.70
N GLN A 3 65.99 25.06 5.84
CA GLN A 3 65.02 24.86 4.74
C GLN A 3 63.76 24.15 5.27
N ARG A 4 62.68 24.92 5.51
CA ARG A 4 61.30 24.43 5.56
C ARG A 4 60.36 25.65 5.63
N HIS A 5 59.85 26.08 4.48
CA HIS A 5 58.58 26.81 4.33
C HIS A 5 58.41 27.24 2.86
N ARG A 6 57.91 26.34 2.00
CA ARG A 6 57.44 26.70 0.65
C ARG A 6 56.21 25.91 0.15
N GLY A 7 55.53 25.16 1.04
CA GLY A 7 54.42 24.26 0.62
C GLY A 7 53.00 24.80 0.74
N ASN A 8 52.72 25.78 1.61
CA ASN A 8 51.33 26.12 1.99
C ASN A 8 50.75 27.39 1.35
N THR A 9 51.55 28.21 0.66
CA THR A 9 51.04 29.42 0.01
C THR A 9 50.38 29.15 -1.34
N LEU A 10 50.71 28.03 -2.00
CA LEU A 10 50.13 27.70 -3.31
C LEU A 10 48.69 27.14 -3.22
N ARG A 11 48.34 26.48 -2.11
CA ARG A 11 46.99 25.88 -1.94
C ARG A 11 45.92 26.87 -1.49
N LEU A 12 46.29 27.94 -0.78
CA LEU A 12 45.34 29.01 -0.45
C LEU A 12 45.03 29.91 -1.66
N GLY A 13 46.00 30.15 -2.55
CA GLY A 13 45.80 30.97 -3.74
C GLY A 13 44.80 30.38 -4.74
N VAL A 14 44.76 29.06 -4.89
CA VAL A 14 43.82 28.37 -5.81
C VAL A 14 42.39 28.38 -5.27
N ILE A 15 42.20 28.27 -3.96
CA ILE A 15 40.87 28.28 -3.33
C ILE A 15 40.27 29.70 -3.32
N LEU A 16 41.08 30.74 -3.09
CA LEU A 16 40.64 32.13 -3.20
C LEU A 16 40.36 32.55 -4.65
N GLY A 17 41.10 32.01 -5.63
CA GLY A 17 40.84 32.25 -7.05
C GLY A 17 39.52 31.63 -7.55
N LEU A 18 39.15 30.45 -7.03
CA LEU A 18 37.89 29.76 -7.37
C LEU A 18 36.65 30.39 -6.71
N LEU A 19 36.80 31.01 -5.54
CA LEU A 19 35.72 31.75 -4.90
C LEU A 19 35.48 33.13 -5.54
N ALA A 20 36.54 33.77 -6.07
CA ALA A 20 36.41 35.03 -6.79
C ALA A 20 35.73 34.87 -8.15
N THR A 21 35.92 33.75 -8.86
CA THR A 21 35.23 33.49 -10.14
C THR A 21 33.75 33.15 -9.97
N LEU A 22 33.32 32.61 -8.82
CA LEU A 22 31.91 32.38 -8.51
C LEU A 22 31.13 33.66 -8.15
N LEU A 23 31.82 34.73 -7.75
CA LEU A 23 31.17 36.01 -7.41
C LEU A 23 31.07 37.00 -8.58
N PHE A 24 31.77 36.76 -9.69
CA PHE A 24 31.74 37.62 -10.89
C PHE A 24 31.03 37.00 -12.11
N CYS A 25 30.56 35.75 -12.03
CA CYS A 25 29.66 35.18 -13.03
C CYS A 25 28.22 35.63 -12.74
N GLY A 26 27.90 36.84 -13.21
CA GLY A 26 26.57 37.42 -13.20
C GLY A 26 25.50 36.53 -13.85
N CYS A 27 24.24 36.88 -13.59
CA CYS A 27 22.98 36.17 -13.87
C CYS A 27 22.74 35.58 -15.29
N GLY A 28 23.71 35.64 -16.21
CA GLY A 28 23.64 35.04 -17.54
C GLY A 28 23.79 33.50 -17.56
N ALA A 29 24.59 32.92 -16.66
CA ALA A 29 24.85 31.48 -16.67
C ALA A 29 23.61 30.62 -16.32
N TRP A 30 22.67 31.19 -15.57
CA TRP A 30 21.43 30.51 -15.19
C TRP A 30 20.40 30.45 -16.34
N LYS A 31 20.48 31.36 -17.32
CA LYS A 31 19.65 31.32 -18.53
C LYS A 31 20.05 30.16 -19.46
N SER A 32 21.36 29.92 -19.63
CA SER A 32 21.86 28.83 -20.48
C SER A 32 21.57 27.43 -19.91
N ILE A 33 21.53 27.28 -18.58
CA ILE A 33 21.17 26.01 -17.93
C ILE A 33 19.68 25.67 -18.12
N LYS A 34 18.79 26.68 -18.08
CA LYS A 34 17.36 26.47 -18.34
C LYS A 34 17.06 26.13 -19.80
N GLN A 35 17.81 26.71 -20.74
CA GLN A 35 17.71 26.40 -22.17
C GLN A 35 18.18 24.96 -22.49
N TRP A 36 19.20 24.47 -21.78
CA TRP A 36 19.67 23.09 -21.93
C TRP A 36 18.72 22.05 -21.31
N ALA A 37 17.93 22.43 -20.30
CA ALA A 37 16.99 21.55 -19.60
C ALA A 37 15.57 21.46 -20.22
N GLY A 38 15.36 22.04 -21.42
CA GLY A 38 14.08 21.90 -22.14
C GLY A 38 12.90 22.68 -21.55
N TYR A 39 13.14 23.60 -20.62
CA TYR A 39 12.10 24.51 -20.14
C TYR A 39 12.00 25.70 -21.09
N GLY A 40 10.92 25.76 -21.86
CA GLY A 40 10.59 26.90 -22.70
C GLY A 40 10.60 28.20 -21.89
N VAL A 41 11.26 29.22 -22.44
CA VAL A 41 11.27 30.57 -21.86
C VAL A 41 9.91 31.19 -22.16
N ALA A 42 9.12 31.44 -21.12
CA ALA A 42 7.96 32.31 -21.22
C ALA A 42 8.48 33.76 -21.29
N ASP A 43 8.22 34.44 -22.40
CA ASP A 43 8.34 35.90 -22.46
C ASP A 43 7.29 36.51 -21.53
N ASP A 44 7.70 37.57 -20.83
CA ASP A 44 6.92 38.30 -19.85
C ASP A 44 5.74 39.06 -20.50
N VAL A 45 4.63 39.06 -19.74
CA VAL A 45 3.41 39.88 -19.84
C VAL A 45 2.41 39.51 -20.94
N ASP A 46 1.50 38.60 -20.59
CA ASP A 46 0.06 38.86 -20.72
C ASP A 46 -0.69 38.05 -19.65
N GLU A 47 -1.82 38.60 -19.21
CA GLU A 47 -2.73 38.13 -18.15
C GLU A 47 -2.92 36.60 -18.10
N PRO A 48 -3.24 36.01 -16.93
CA PRO A 48 -3.64 34.61 -16.88
C PRO A 48 -4.88 34.41 -17.75
N LYS A 49 -4.66 33.98 -19.00
CA LYS A 49 -5.69 33.46 -19.89
C LYS A 49 -6.18 32.18 -19.24
N VAL A 50 -7.18 32.35 -18.38
CA VAL A 50 -8.02 31.27 -17.89
C VAL A 50 -8.38 30.42 -19.12
N PRO A 51 -8.19 29.09 -19.10
CA PRO A 51 -8.59 28.26 -20.23
C PRO A 51 -10.02 28.63 -20.62
N PRO A 52 -10.34 28.77 -21.93
CA PRO A 52 -11.63 29.29 -22.39
C PRO A 52 -12.84 28.52 -21.81
N GLU A 53 -12.62 27.32 -21.28
CA GLU A 53 -13.61 26.51 -20.55
C GLU A 53 -14.08 27.09 -19.21
N ALA A 54 -13.36 28.04 -18.61
CA ALA A 54 -13.70 28.61 -17.31
C ALA A 54 -14.25 30.05 -17.38
N VAL A 55 -14.47 30.59 -18.59
CA VAL A 55 -15.26 31.81 -18.75
C VAL A 55 -16.74 31.41 -18.76
N GLN A 56 -17.44 31.75 -17.68
CA GLN A 56 -18.89 31.56 -17.60
C GLN A 56 -19.56 32.46 -18.64
N GLU A 57 -20.10 31.85 -19.69
CA GLU A 57 -20.93 32.57 -20.65
C GLU A 57 -22.27 32.93 -20.00
N GLU A 58 -22.46 34.21 -19.72
CA GLU A 58 -23.73 34.77 -19.26
C GLU A 58 -24.55 35.26 -20.46
N VAL A 59 -25.78 34.76 -20.60
CA VAL A 59 -26.71 35.16 -21.66
C VAL A 59 -27.97 35.72 -21.01
N VAL A 60 -28.41 36.91 -21.43
CA VAL A 60 -29.67 37.51 -20.97
C VAL A 60 -30.77 37.11 -21.95
N ILE A 61 -31.74 36.32 -21.47
CA ILE A 61 -32.91 35.89 -22.23
C ILE A 61 -34.14 36.33 -21.43
N ASP A 62 -35.01 37.13 -22.03
CA ASP A 62 -36.26 37.63 -21.43
C ASP A 62 -36.07 38.37 -20.08
N GLY A 63 -35.00 39.18 -19.98
CA GLY A 63 -34.69 39.95 -18.78
C GLY A 63 -34.14 39.13 -17.62
N LYS A 64 -33.88 37.83 -17.82
CA LYS A 64 -33.25 36.94 -16.85
C LYS A 64 -31.86 36.54 -17.32
N THR A 65 -30.89 36.51 -16.39
CA THR A 65 -29.52 36.09 -16.67
C THR A 65 -29.41 34.58 -16.55
N TRP A 66 -28.92 33.94 -17.60
CA TRP A 66 -28.66 32.51 -17.66
C TRP A 66 -27.15 32.28 -17.74
N VAL A 67 -26.67 31.24 -17.06
CA VAL A 67 -25.27 30.85 -17.03
C VAL A 67 -25.12 29.47 -17.65
N ARG A 68 -24.14 29.31 -18.53
CA ARG A 68 -23.79 28.01 -19.13
C ARG A 68 -23.19 27.08 -18.06
N SER A 69 -23.89 26.00 -17.74
CA SER A 69 -23.45 24.98 -16.77
C SER A 69 -23.26 23.63 -17.46
N LYS A 70 -22.30 22.82 -17.01
CA LYS A 70 -22.09 21.47 -17.54
C LYS A 70 -23.26 20.57 -17.13
N ASN A 71 -23.79 19.80 -18.09
CA ASN A 71 -24.89 18.87 -17.84
C ASN A 71 -24.36 17.68 -17.03
N PRO A 72 -24.87 17.44 -15.80
CA PRO A 72 -24.39 16.34 -14.95
C PRO A 72 -24.67 14.96 -15.56
N TYR A 73 -25.62 14.88 -16.48
CA TYR A 73 -26.06 13.63 -17.09
C TYR A 73 -25.35 13.29 -18.40
N TRP A 74 -24.47 14.16 -18.92
CA TRP A 74 -23.84 13.96 -20.24
C TRP A 74 -23.00 12.67 -20.31
N LEU A 75 -22.34 12.28 -19.21
CA LEU A 75 -21.56 11.04 -19.12
C LEU A 75 -22.44 9.78 -19.12
N THR A 76 -23.69 9.91 -18.67
CA THR A 76 -24.65 8.80 -18.57
C THR A 76 -25.51 8.69 -19.83
N TYR A 77 -25.79 9.82 -20.50
CA TYR A 77 -26.61 9.93 -21.70
C TYR A 77 -25.87 10.79 -22.75
N PRO A 78 -25.02 10.17 -23.60
CA PRO A 78 -24.17 10.88 -24.55
C PRO A 78 -24.93 11.66 -25.64
N ASP A 79 -26.22 11.38 -25.80
CA ASP A 79 -27.15 12.06 -26.71
C ASP A 79 -27.65 13.41 -26.18
N GLN A 80 -27.43 13.71 -24.89
CA GLN A 80 -27.78 14.99 -24.29
C GLN A 80 -26.70 16.05 -24.53
N PRO A 81 -27.07 17.35 -24.60
CA PRO A 81 -26.09 18.42 -24.74
C PRO A 81 -25.14 18.46 -23.54
N GLU A 82 -23.84 18.64 -23.81
CA GLU A 82 -22.79 18.73 -22.78
C GLU A 82 -23.02 19.92 -21.82
N TYR A 83 -23.68 20.97 -22.29
CA TYR A 83 -23.98 22.17 -21.52
C TYR A 83 -25.48 22.50 -21.55
N ILE A 84 -25.98 23.00 -20.43
CA ILE A 84 -27.33 23.54 -20.28
C ILE A 84 -27.24 24.95 -19.72
N TYR A 85 -28.14 25.84 -20.16
CA TYR A 85 -28.28 27.17 -19.60
C TYR A 85 -29.19 27.10 -18.38
N VAL A 86 -28.71 27.63 -17.25
CA VAL A 86 -29.48 27.65 -16.00
C VAL A 86 -29.59 29.08 -15.51
N GLU A 87 -30.76 29.47 -15.01
CA GLU A 87 -30.99 30.80 -14.43
C GLU A 87 -29.95 31.05 -13.31
N LYS A 88 -29.29 32.20 -13.35
CA LYS A 88 -28.20 32.57 -12.43
C LYS A 88 -28.67 32.41 -10.99
N GLY A 89 -27.98 31.56 -10.23
CA GLY A 89 -28.35 31.19 -8.85
C GLY A 89 -29.06 29.83 -8.69
N ARG A 90 -29.51 29.18 -9.78
CA ARG A 90 -30.03 27.80 -9.77
C ARG A 90 -29.05 26.77 -10.35
N GLU A 91 -27.81 27.17 -10.61
CA GLU A 91 -26.76 26.31 -11.18
C GLU A 91 -26.56 25.03 -10.37
N PHE A 92 -26.29 23.93 -11.07
CA PHE A 92 -26.00 22.65 -10.43
C PHE A 92 -24.65 22.75 -9.71
N VAL A 93 -24.72 22.88 -8.38
CA VAL A 93 -23.54 22.86 -7.53
C VAL A 93 -23.23 21.42 -7.23
N GLY A 94 -22.19 20.87 -7.86
CA GLY A 94 -21.70 19.52 -7.53
C GLY A 94 -21.50 19.36 -6.02
N LEU A 95 -21.57 18.11 -5.53
CA LEU A 95 -21.52 17.79 -4.10
C LEU A 95 -20.37 18.49 -3.36
N GLN A 96 -19.20 18.60 -4.01
CA GLN A 96 -18.03 19.33 -3.52
C GLN A 96 -18.29 20.82 -3.30
N GLY A 97 -18.99 21.50 -4.21
CA GLY A 97 -19.35 22.91 -4.08
C GLY A 97 -20.40 23.16 -3.00
N HIS A 98 -21.31 22.22 -2.78
CA HIS A 98 -22.27 22.28 -1.67
C HIS A 98 -21.57 22.09 -0.31
N LEU A 99 -20.58 21.18 -0.26
CA LEU A 99 -19.72 20.96 0.90
C LEU A 99 -18.86 22.19 1.21
N LEU A 100 -18.27 22.81 0.18
CA LEU A 100 -17.47 24.03 0.33
C LEU A 100 -18.30 25.22 0.82
N ARG A 101 -19.52 25.40 0.29
CA ARG A 101 -20.44 26.44 0.76
C ARG A 101 -20.88 26.21 2.20
N SER A 102 -21.20 24.98 2.59
CA SER A 102 -21.60 24.67 3.96
C SER A 102 -20.44 24.81 4.95
N LEU A 103 -19.22 24.45 4.54
CA LEU A 103 -18.00 24.68 5.31
C LEU A 103 -17.69 26.17 5.48
N ARG A 104 -17.75 26.98 4.39
CA ARG A 104 -17.57 28.45 4.48
C ARG A 104 -18.58 29.10 5.40
N LYS A 105 -19.86 28.69 5.31
CA LYS A 105 -20.94 29.19 6.17
C LYS A 105 -20.72 28.81 7.64
N LYS A 106 -20.28 27.58 7.94
CA LYS A 106 -19.95 27.15 9.31
C LYS A 106 -18.71 27.84 9.89
N LEU A 107 -17.78 28.26 9.04
CA LEU A 107 -16.54 28.94 9.44
C LEU A 107 -16.69 30.47 9.52
N GLY A 108 -17.88 31.03 9.27
CA GLY A 108 -18.12 32.47 9.33
C GLY A 108 -17.36 33.27 8.27
N LEU A 109 -16.96 32.62 7.18
CA LEU A 109 -16.23 33.25 6.07
C LEU A 109 -17.27 33.81 5.09
N GLU A 110 -17.82 34.99 5.40
CA GLU A 110 -18.62 35.73 4.43
C GLU A 110 -17.76 36.30 3.29
N GLU A 111 -18.37 36.47 2.13
CA GLU A 111 -17.77 36.99 0.89
C GLU A 111 -17.39 38.46 1.05
N GLY A 112 -16.24 38.70 1.68
CA GLY A 112 -15.73 40.05 1.86
C GLY A 112 -14.54 40.06 2.79
N LYS A 113 -13.36 39.73 2.26
CA LYS A 113 -12.04 39.79 2.92
C LYS A 113 -11.75 38.65 3.90
N ALA A 114 -11.51 37.45 3.38
CA ALA A 114 -10.79 36.41 4.12
C ALA A 114 -9.44 36.15 3.45
N LYS A 115 -8.36 36.44 4.18
CA LYS A 115 -6.99 36.01 3.87
C LYS A 115 -7.00 34.50 3.62
N GLY A 116 -6.40 34.07 2.50
CA GLY A 116 -6.43 32.69 2.02
C GLY A 116 -6.12 31.67 3.10
N VAL A 117 -7.09 30.80 3.37
CA VAL A 117 -6.84 29.58 4.13
C VAL A 117 -5.92 28.71 3.26
N PRO A 118 -4.78 28.20 3.78
CA PRO A 118 -3.89 27.32 3.04
C PRO A 118 -4.67 26.14 2.47
N GLU A 119 -4.46 25.85 1.19
CA GLU A 119 -5.17 24.81 0.44
C GLU A 119 -5.10 23.45 1.16
N ASP A 120 -3.99 23.15 1.82
CA ASP A 120 -3.77 21.96 2.63
C ASP A 120 -4.79 21.80 3.77
N ARG A 121 -5.15 22.88 4.46
CA ARG A 121 -6.17 22.84 5.52
C ARG A 121 -7.57 22.63 4.96
N VAL A 122 -7.85 23.18 3.78
CA VAL A 122 -9.14 22.98 3.11
C VAL A 122 -9.27 21.53 2.67
N GLN A 123 -8.21 20.95 2.09
CA GLN A 123 -8.18 19.54 1.72
C GLN A 123 -8.34 18.62 2.95
N GLU A 124 -7.69 18.94 4.08
CA GLU A 124 -7.82 18.15 5.31
C GLU A 124 -9.23 18.21 5.91
N LEU A 125 -9.88 19.38 5.90
CA LEU A 125 -11.26 19.55 6.35
C LEU A 125 -12.26 18.85 5.43
N VAL A 126 -12.08 18.93 4.11
CA VAL A 126 -12.87 18.20 3.14
C VAL A 126 -12.73 16.69 3.35
N ARG A 127 -11.50 16.21 3.58
CA ARG A 127 -11.24 14.79 3.85
C ARG A 127 -11.96 14.31 5.11
N LYS A 128 -11.91 15.09 6.21
CA LYS A 128 -12.61 14.77 7.46
C LYS A 128 -14.13 14.76 7.31
N GLU A 129 -14.68 15.69 6.54
CA GLU A 129 -16.14 15.78 6.36
C GLU A 129 -16.67 14.70 5.39
N VAL A 130 -15.90 14.35 4.35
CA VAL A 130 -16.20 13.20 3.47
C VAL A 130 -16.15 11.89 4.27
N GLU A 131 -15.15 11.72 5.14
CA GLU A 131 -15.05 10.54 6.01
C GLU A 131 -16.22 10.46 7.01
N ARG A 132 -16.67 11.62 7.55
CA ARG A 132 -17.87 11.70 8.40
C ARG A 132 -19.14 11.30 7.63
N LEU A 133 -19.33 11.81 6.42
CA LEU A 133 -20.49 11.49 5.59
C LEU A 133 -20.50 10.02 5.14
N LEU A 134 -19.35 9.46 4.76
CA LEU A 134 -19.23 8.04 4.43
C LEU A 134 -19.55 7.12 5.62
N ARG A 135 -19.25 7.57 6.84
CA ARG A 135 -19.61 6.89 8.09
C ARG A 135 -21.11 7.03 8.41
N GLU A 136 -21.69 8.20 8.19
CA GLU A 136 -23.12 8.48 8.44
C GLU A 136 -24.06 7.80 7.42
N GLN A 137 -23.63 7.64 6.17
CA GLN A 137 -24.44 7.02 5.12
C GLN A 137 -24.34 5.48 5.08
N GLY A 138 -23.56 4.85 5.95
CA GLY A 138 -23.42 3.38 5.98
C GLY A 138 -22.73 2.76 4.75
N ILE A 139 -22.28 3.58 3.79
CA ILE A 139 -21.57 3.13 2.57
C ILE A 139 -20.09 2.80 2.89
N GLY A 140 -19.61 3.11 4.09
CA GLY A 140 -18.36 2.56 4.64
C GLY A 140 -18.38 1.04 4.92
N ALA A 141 -19.53 0.36 4.75
CA ALA A 141 -19.72 -1.05 5.13
C ALA A 141 -18.94 -2.10 4.30
N LEU A 142 -18.23 -1.73 3.23
CA LEU A 142 -17.34 -2.67 2.53
C LEU A 142 -15.91 -2.71 3.09
N TYR A 143 -15.47 -1.73 3.88
CA TYR A 143 -14.16 -1.78 4.54
C TYR A 143 -14.12 -1.08 5.91
N ALA A 144 -15.24 -0.99 6.62
CA ALA A 144 -15.24 -0.68 8.04
C ALA A 144 -14.68 -1.87 8.82
N ARG A 145 -13.34 -2.00 8.80
CA ARG A 145 -12.57 -2.85 9.70
C ARG A 145 -12.76 -2.31 11.12
N GLU A 146 -13.86 -2.69 11.76
CA GLU A 146 -14.15 -2.31 13.15
C GLU A 146 -13.00 -2.76 14.05
N LYS A 147 -12.65 -1.88 15.00
CA LYS A 147 -11.53 -1.98 15.94
C LYS A 147 -11.65 -3.23 16.84
N GLY A 148 -11.26 -4.40 16.33
CA GLY A 148 -10.79 -5.49 17.18
C GLY A 148 -9.52 -5.09 17.93
N ALA A 149 -9.18 -5.80 19.00
CA ALA A 149 -7.93 -5.60 19.74
C ALA A 149 -6.75 -5.38 18.78
N PRO A 150 -5.80 -4.46 19.05
CA PRO A 150 -4.72 -4.15 18.13
C PRO A 150 -3.73 -5.31 18.11
N VAL A 151 -4.08 -6.35 17.35
CA VAL A 151 -3.23 -7.50 17.13
C VAL A 151 -2.17 -7.07 16.13
N VAL A 152 -1.06 -6.60 16.67
CA VAL A 152 0.09 -6.04 15.95
C VAL A 152 1.04 -7.16 15.59
N GLY A 153 1.70 -7.06 14.44
CA GLY A 153 2.62 -8.10 14.00
C GLY A 153 2.04 -9.05 12.96
N ARG A 154 2.83 -9.30 11.91
CA ARG A 154 2.61 -10.35 10.93
C ARG A 154 3.82 -11.26 10.86
N TYR A 155 3.61 -12.58 10.92
CA TYR A 155 4.68 -13.53 10.64
C TYR A 155 4.58 -13.99 9.18
N VAL A 156 5.59 -13.67 8.38
CA VAL A 156 5.56 -13.77 6.92
C VAL A 156 6.77 -14.53 6.40
N ALA A 157 6.68 -15.11 5.21
CA ALA A 157 7.85 -15.66 4.50
C ALA A 157 8.07 -14.92 3.19
N VAL A 158 9.33 -14.77 2.78
CA VAL A 158 9.71 -14.20 1.48
C VAL A 158 10.47 -15.27 0.72
N LEU A 159 10.02 -15.59 -0.49
CA LEU A 159 10.50 -16.73 -1.26
C LEU A 159 10.75 -16.33 -2.71
N PRO A 160 11.86 -16.77 -3.33
CA PRO A 160 11.99 -16.69 -4.78
C PRO A 160 11.03 -17.68 -5.43
N ASN A 161 10.31 -17.24 -6.47
CA ASN A 161 9.46 -18.10 -7.29
C ASN A 161 10.32 -19.23 -7.90
N PRO A 162 10.07 -20.52 -7.56
CA PRO A 162 10.82 -21.64 -8.11
C PRO A 162 10.55 -21.89 -9.60
N GLU A 163 9.42 -21.40 -10.12
CA GLU A 163 9.01 -21.55 -11.52
C GLU A 163 9.63 -20.49 -12.45
N GLY A 164 10.45 -19.59 -11.90
CA GLY A 164 11.12 -18.56 -12.69
C GLY A 164 12.15 -19.13 -13.67
N PRO A 165 12.56 -18.35 -14.69
CA PRO A 165 13.53 -18.79 -15.68
C PRO A 165 14.84 -19.25 -15.03
N PRO A 166 15.41 -20.41 -15.43
CA PRO A 166 16.62 -20.96 -14.80
C PRO A 166 17.79 -19.99 -14.75
N GLY A 167 17.99 -19.20 -15.82
CA GLY A 167 19.07 -18.21 -15.93
C GLY A 167 18.95 -17.01 -14.98
N LEU A 168 17.79 -16.79 -14.38
CA LEU A 168 17.53 -15.64 -13.48
C LEU A 168 17.27 -16.06 -12.03
N GLN A 169 17.41 -17.35 -11.68
CA GLN A 169 17.18 -17.81 -10.31
C GLN A 169 18.13 -17.16 -9.30
N ALA A 170 19.38 -16.88 -9.68
CA ALA A 170 20.32 -16.19 -8.82
C ALA A 170 19.83 -14.76 -8.49
N ALA A 171 19.43 -14.01 -9.52
CA ALA A 171 18.84 -12.68 -9.35
C ALA A 171 17.56 -12.72 -8.51
N ASN A 172 16.69 -13.71 -8.72
CA ASN A 172 15.46 -13.86 -7.95
C ASN A 172 15.74 -14.17 -6.47
N ARG A 173 16.74 -14.99 -6.16
CA ARG A 173 17.18 -15.24 -4.77
C ARG A 173 17.73 -13.98 -4.12
N THR A 174 18.51 -13.18 -4.86
CA THR A 174 19.00 -11.89 -4.38
C THR A 174 17.85 -10.93 -4.10
N LEU A 175 16.83 -10.90 -4.96
CA LEU A 175 15.63 -10.10 -4.76
C LEU A 175 14.87 -10.55 -3.50
N ALA A 176 14.61 -11.85 -3.34
CA ALA A 176 13.95 -12.40 -2.16
C ALA A 176 14.71 -12.03 -0.86
N ALA A 177 16.04 -12.17 -0.86
CA ALA A 177 16.87 -11.82 0.29
C ALA A 177 16.83 -10.32 0.60
N ALA A 178 16.89 -9.45 -0.42
CA ALA A 178 16.81 -8.01 -0.25
C ALA A 178 15.44 -7.58 0.31
N VAL A 179 14.35 -8.15 -0.21
CA VAL A 179 12.99 -7.88 0.29
C VAL A 179 12.81 -8.38 1.72
N ALA A 180 13.31 -9.58 2.04
CA ALA A 180 13.29 -10.13 3.39
C ALA A 180 14.01 -9.22 4.40
N ASP A 181 15.19 -8.72 4.05
CA ASP A 181 15.95 -7.76 4.87
C ASP A 181 15.14 -6.47 5.10
N GLN A 182 14.60 -5.87 4.04
CA GLN A 182 13.82 -4.63 4.17
C GLN A 182 12.53 -4.80 4.97
N LEU A 183 11.83 -5.94 4.82
CA LEU A 183 10.62 -6.25 5.58
C LEU A 183 10.92 -6.54 7.05
N SER A 184 12.05 -7.17 7.37
CA SER A 184 12.45 -7.46 8.76
C SER A 184 12.73 -6.22 9.60
N ARG A 185 12.98 -5.07 8.95
CA ARG A 185 13.16 -3.76 9.60
C ARG A 185 11.83 -3.12 9.99
N GLN A 186 10.72 -3.62 9.47
CA GLN A 186 9.39 -3.09 9.77
C GLN A 186 8.92 -3.63 11.12
N LYS A 187 8.49 -2.72 12.01
CA LYS A 187 8.13 -3.03 13.40
C LYS A 187 7.08 -4.14 13.53
N ASP A 188 6.08 -4.12 12.64
CA ASP A 188 4.93 -5.01 12.70
C ASP A 188 5.06 -6.22 11.75
N ILE A 189 6.27 -6.52 11.26
CA ILE A 189 6.51 -7.66 10.36
C ILE A 189 7.70 -8.45 10.87
N LYS A 190 7.48 -9.75 11.07
CA LYS A 190 8.52 -10.73 11.38
C LYS A 190 8.67 -11.66 10.18
N VAL A 191 9.86 -11.72 9.62
CA VAL A 191 10.16 -12.55 8.45
C VAL A 191 10.73 -13.89 8.90
N ALA A 192 10.25 -14.98 8.30
CA ALA A 192 10.77 -16.33 8.51
C ALA A 192 12.19 -16.44 7.93
N GLY A 193 13.11 -17.00 8.71
CA GLY A 193 14.50 -17.21 8.28
C GLY A 193 14.61 -18.23 7.13
N PRO A 194 15.69 -18.15 6.32
CA PRO A 194 15.87 -18.98 5.13
C PRO A 194 15.96 -20.49 5.44
N GLU A 195 16.53 -20.87 6.59
CA GLU A 195 16.61 -22.27 7.01
C GLU A 195 15.23 -22.87 7.29
N LYS A 196 14.37 -22.12 7.97
CA LYS A 196 12.99 -22.54 8.25
C LYS A 196 12.20 -22.67 6.95
N VAL A 197 12.36 -21.71 6.04
CA VAL A 197 11.81 -21.75 4.68
C VAL A 197 12.19 -23.05 3.96
N LYS A 198 13.48 -23.36 3.89
CA LYS A 198 13.98 -24.53 3.17
C LYS A 198 13.49 -25.84 3.80
N GLY A 199 13.50 -25.91 5.13
CA GLY A 199 12.98 -27.07 5.87
C GLY A 199 11.48 -27.30 5.60
N SER A 200 10.67 -26.25 5.68
CA SER A 200 9.23 -26.34 5.47
C SER A 200 8.85 -26.62 4.02
N LEU A 201 9.59 -26.10 3.03
CA LEU A 201 9.36 -26.45 1.61
C LEU A 201 9.56 -27.96 1.37
N THR A 202 10.58 -28.54 2.01
CA THR A 202 10.83 -29.99 1.96
C THR A 202 9.72 -30.76 2.66
N ALA A 203 9.27 -30.27 3.83
CA ALA A 203 8.24 -30.93 4.64
C ALA A 203 6.83 -30.87 4.02
N ALA A 204 6.49 -29.75 3.37
CA ALA A 204 5.17 -29.52 2.78
C ALA A 204 4.91 -30.38 1.52
N LYS A 205 5.95 -31.05 0.97
CA LYS A 205 5.85 -31.93 -0.21
C LYS A 205 5.07 -31.29 -1.37
N ILE A 206 5.30 -29.99 -1.58
CA ILE A 206 4.59 -29.19 -2.58
C ILE A 206 4.90 -29.73 -3.97
N THR A 207 3.87 -30.15 -4.69
CA THR A 207 3.97 -30.58 -6.09
C THR A 207 3.32 -29.53 -7.00
N GLY A 208 3.92 -29.29 -8.17
CA GLY A 208 3.42 -28.32 -9.13
C GLY A 208 3.70 -26.86 -8.75
N SER A 209 2.78 -25.96 -9.10
CA SER A 209 3.00 -24.53 -8.96
C SER A 209 2.83 -24.05 -7.52
N LEU A 210 3.79 -23.28 -7.02
CA LEU A 210 3.73 -22.68 -5.68
C LEU A 210 2.58 -21.67 -5.56
N LYS A 211 2.12 -21.09 -6.69
CA LYS A 211 1.03 -20.12 -6.73
C LYS A 211 -0.36 -20.76 -6.61
N HIS A 212 -0.44 -22.10 -6.61
CA HIS A 212 -1.71 -22.78 -6.41
C HIS A 212 -2.22 -22.59 -4.97
N SER A 213 -3.53 -22.32 -4.82
CA SER A 213 -4.13 -21.98 -3.51
C SER A 213 -3.84 -23.03 -2.44
N GLN A 214 -3.96 -24.32 -2.77
CA GLN A 214 -3.70 -25.39 -1.81
C GLN A 214 -2.23 -25.43 -1.37
N ASN A 215 -1.30 -25.26 -2.32
CA ASN A 215 0.13 -25.24 -2.03
C ASN A 215 0.52 -24.05 -1.13
N LEU A 216 -0.11 -22.88 -1.31
CA LEU A 216 0.09 -21.72 -0.44
C LEU A 216 -0.43 -21.96 0.98
N LYS A 217 -1.59 -22.64 1.12
CA LYS A 217 -2.13 -23.04 2.42
C LYS A 217 -1.20 -24.02 3.12
N ASP A 218 -0.80 -25.09 2.43
CA ASP A 218 0.07 -26.13 2.98
C ASP A 218 1.44 -25.56 3.37
N LEU A 219 1.98 -24.66 2.55
CA LEU A 219 3.22 -23.95 2.87
C LEU A 219 3.06 -23.04 4.09
N GLY A 220 1.98 -22.27 4.15
CA GLY A 220 1.67 -21.42 5.29
C GLY A 220 1.50 -22.21 6.57
N ASP A 221 0.91 -23.40 6.48
CA ASP A 221 0.72 -24.35 7.56
C ASP A 221 2.07 -24.92 8.03
N ALA A 222 2.90 -25.40 7.11
CA ALA A 222 4.23 -25.93 7.41
C ALA A 222 5.21 -24.88 7.96
N LEU A 223 5.04 -23.61 7.58
CA LEU A 223 5.87 -22.49 8.07
C LEU A 223 5.31 -21.83 9.33
N GLY A 224 4.02 -22.00 9.58
CA GLY A 224 3.28 -21.23 10.58
C GLY A 224 3.17 -19.75 10.25
N VAL A 225 3.25 -19.36 8.97
CA VAL A 225 3.16 -17.94 8.52
C VAL A 225 1.74 -17.59 8.09
N GLN A 226 1.42 -16.30 8.17
CA GLN A 226 0.13 -15.71 7.78
C GLN A 226 0.08 -15.27 6.32
N ALA A 227 1.24 -14.91 5.77
CA ALA A 227 1.35 -14.49 4.39
C ALA A 227 2.71 -14.89 3.81
N VAL A 228 2.74 -15.03 2.49
CA VAL A 228 3.93 -15.34 1.72
C VAL A 228 4.13 -14.24 0.67
N VAL A 229 5.33 -13.72 0.56
CA VAL A 229 5.75 -12.84 -0.53
C VAL A 229 6.56 -13.66 -1.51
N LEU A 230 6.05 -13.85 -2.72
CA LEU A 230 6.81 -14.46 -3.81
C LEU A 230 7.49 -13.37 -4.62
N THR A 231 8.78 -13.55 -4.88
CA THR A 231 9.53 -12.66 -5.78
C THR A 231 9.71 -13.34 -7.13
N ASP A 232 9.63 -12.55 -8.20
CA ASP A 232 9.85 -13.04 -9.56
C ASP A 232 10.72 -12.07 -10.36
N VAL A 233 11.43 -12.61 -11.33
CA VAL A 233 12.27 -11.85 -12.27
C VAL A 233 11.91 -12.30 -13.68
N VAL A 234 11.17 -11.44 -14.37
CA VAL A 234 10.71 -11.68 -15.74
C VAL A 234 11.75 -11.10 -16.71
N PRO A 235 12.31 -11.90 -17.63
CA PRO A 235 13.30 -11.44 -18.58
C PRO A 235 12.66 -10.48 -19.60
N PRO A 236 13.44 -9.57 -20.19
CA PRO A 236 12.96 -8.79 -21.33
C PRO A 236 12.59 -9.70 -22.50
N ALA A 237 11.46 -9.43 -23.14
CA ALA A 237 11.07 -10.04 -24.42
C ALA A 237 11.47 -9.11 -25.58
N LYS A 238 11.47 -9.59 -26.83
CA LYS A 238 11.86 -8.77 -28.00
C LYS A 238 11.05 -7.46 -28.04
N GLY A 239 11.70 -6.33 -27.75
CA GLY A 239 11.08 -5.00 -27.72
C GLY A 239 10.33 -4.63 -26.44
N ALA A 240 10.35 -5.47 -25.39
CA ALA A 240 9.71 -5.20 -24.11
C ALA A 240 10.73 -5.26 -22.95
N PRO A 241 10.64 -4.37 -21.94
CA PRO A 241 11.52 -4.43 -20.78
C PRO A 241 11.27 -5.70 -19.96
N GLY A 242 12.27 -6.09 -19.15
CA GLY A 242 12.08 -7.10 -18.12
C GLY A 242 11.31 -6.52 -16.93
N PHE A 243 10.94 -7.36 -15.96
CA PHE A 243 10.25 -6.91 -14.76
C PHE A 243 10.78 -7.57 -13.49
N LEU A 244 10.87 -6.80 -12.42
CA LEU A 244 10.97 -7.32 -11.06
C LEU A 244 9.57 -7.32 -10.45
N VAL A 245 9.18 -8.43 -9.84
CA VAL A 245 7.82 -8.63 -9.34
C VAL A 245 7.84 -9.08 -7.88
N LEU A 246 6.95 -8.52 -7.07
CA LEU A 246 6.58 -8.99 -5.74
C LEU A 246 5.10 -9.34 -5.76
N GLU A 247 4.74 -10.53 -5.30
CA GLU A 247 3.35 -10.97 -5.16
C GLU A 247 3.11 -11.36 -3.71
N VAL A 248 2.11 -10.74 -3.08
CA VAL A 248 1.74 -11.02 -1.69
C VAL A 248 0.55 -11.96 -1.70
N PHE A 249 0.67 -13.07 -0.96
CA PHE A 249 -0.37 -14.09 -0.84
C PHE A 249 -0.80 -14.27 0.61
N ASP A 250 -2.11 -14.39 0.82
CA ASP A 250 -2.71 -14.82 2.09
C ASP A 250 -2.66 -16.36 2.18
N THR A 251 -2.06 -16.90 3.23
CA THR A 251 -1.98 -18.36 3.44
C THR A 251 -3.18 -18.95 4.18
N PHE A 252 -4.11 -18.11 4.65
CA PHE A 252 -5.39 -18.57 5.20
C PHE A 252 -6.30 -19.08 4.08
N LEU A 253 -6.50 -18.25 3.04
CA LEU A 253 -7.34 -18.56 1.88
C LEU A 253 -6.54 -19.06 0.67
N GLY A 254 -5.22 -18.90 0.66
CA GLY A 254 -4.37 -19.24 -0.48
C GLY A 254 -4.63 -18.33 -1.68
N THR A 255 -4.91 -17.04 -1.44
CA THR A 255 -5.26 -16.05 -2.48
C THR A 255 -4.21 -14.97 -2.59
N LYS A 256 -4.13 -14.34 -3.77
CA LYS A 256 -3.27 -13.17 -3.98
C LYS A 256 -3.92 -11.94 -3.35
N ALA A 257 -3.19 -11.27 -2.46
CA ALA A 257 -3.61 -10.05 -1.78
C ALA A 257 -3.15 -8.78 -2.53
N ASP A 258 -1.92 -8.76 -3.05
CA ASP A 258 -1.39 -7.62 -3.82
C ASP A 258 -0.28 -8.07 -4.78
N GLY A 259 0.06 -7.21 -5.75
CA GLY A 259 1.14 -7.39 -6.69
C GLY A 259 1.84 -6.08 -7.03
N ILE A 260 3.16 -6.10 -7.02
CA ILE A 260 4.01 -4.96 -7.35
C ILE A 260 4.94 -5.40 -8.47
N ALA A 261 4.96 -4.66 -9.58
CA ALA A 261 5.89 -4.91 -10.67
C ALA A 261 6.55 -3.59 -11.07
N ALA A 262 7.85 -3.62 -11.34
CA ALA A 262 8.57 -2.50 -11.95
C ALA A 262 9.41 -2.97 -13.13
N PRO A 263 9.47 -2.17 -14.21
CA PRO A 263 10.30 -2.50 -15.36
C PRO A 263 11.79 -2.42 -15.00
N VAL A 264 12.58 -3.29 -15.61
CA VAL A 264 14.05 -3.25 -15.56
C VAL A 264 14.59 -3.33 -16.99
N GLU A 265 15.50 -2.42 -17.30
CA GLU A 265 16.19 -2.41 -18.59
C GLU A 265 17.31 -3.46 -18.60
N GLY A 266 17.28 -4.37 -19.57
CA GLY A 266 18.29 -5.42 -19.70
C GLY A 266 18.28 -6.43 -18.55
N SER A 267 19.46 -6.94 -18.21
CA SER A 267 19.64 -7.88 -17.10
C SER A 267 19.60 -7.15 -15.76
N PRO A 268 18.85 -7.63 -14.76
CA PRO A 268 18.72 -6.95 -13.47
C PRO A 268 20.06 -6.96 -12.72
N THR A 269 20.65 -5.77 -12.52
CA THR A 269 21.86 -5.62 -11.71
C THR A 269 21.54 -5.73 -10.22
N SER A 270 22.58 -6.02 -9.41
CA SER A 270 22.43 -6.07 -7.95
C SER A 270 21.93 -4.73 -7.39
N GLU A 271 22.40 -3.59 -7.91
CA GLU A 271 21.91 -2.29 -7.45
C GLU A 271 20.44 -2.06 -7.81
N ALA A 272 20.01 -2.46 -9.00
CA ALA A 272 18.62 -2.34 -9.42
C ALA A 272 17.69 -3.17 -8.54
N ILE A 273 18.09 -4.40 -8.21
CA ILE A 273 17.35 -5.29 -7.30
C ILE A 273 17.24 -4.68 -5.90
N GLN A 274 18.37 -4.22 -5.33
CA GLN A 274 18.40 -3.61 -4.00
C GLN A 274 17.55 -2.34 -3.93
N ARG A 275 17.61 -1.52 -4.99
CA ARG A 275 16.77 -0.32 -5.11
C ARG A 275 15.30 -0.69 -5.18
N PHE A 276 14.91 -1.62 -6.04
CA PHE A 276 13.52 -2.06 -6.16
C PHE A 276 12.97 -2.61 -4.83
N ALA A 277 13.75 -3.44 -4.11
CA ALA A 277 13.37 -3.97 -2.82
C ALA A 277 13.13 -2.85 -1.78
N ARG A 278 14.07 -1.90 -1.67
CA ARG A 278 13.96 -0.76 -0.76
C ARG A 278 12.76 0.15 -1.09
N ASP A 279 12.58 0.48 -2.36
CA ASP A 279 11.54 1.41 -2.81
C ASP A 279 10.13 0.81 -2.62
N ASN A 280 10.00 -0.52 -2.65
CA ASN A 280 8.71 -1.22 -2.58
C ASN A 280 8.44 -1.97 -1.26
N ALA A 281 9.40 -2.02 -0.34
CA ALA A 281 9.24 -2.73 0.93
C ALA A 281 8.07 -2.18 1.76
N LEU A 282 7.89 -0.86 1.81
CA LEU A 282 6.79 -0.24 2.53
C LEU A 282 5.43 -0.59 1.92
N ARG A 283 5.33 -0.63 0.58
CA ARG A 283 4.10 -1.04 -0.10
C ARG A 283 3.78 -2.50 0.16
N ALA A 284 4.77 -3.38 0.06
CA ALA A 284 4.63 -4.79 0.42
C ALA A 284 4.23 -4.96 1.89
N ALA A 285 4.80 -4.17 2.79
CA ALA A 285 4.43 -4.17 4.21
C ALA A 285 2.96 -3.78 4.44
N VAL A 286 2.48 -2.73 3.77
CA VAL A 286 1.06 -2.33 3.84
C VAL A 286 0.15 -3.44 3.32
N ALA A 287 0.50 -4.09 2.20
CA ALA A 287 -0.25 -5.24 1.69
C ALA A 287 -0.31 -6.39 2.70
N LEU A 288 0.81 -6.70 3.37
CA LEU A 288 0.88 -7.73 4.41
C LEU A 288 0.02 -7.39 5.64
N LEU A 289 -0.06 -6.12 6.04
CA LEU A 289 -0.90 -5.67 7.15
C LEU A 289 -2.41 -5.68 6.80
N ASN A 290 -2.73 -5.61 5.51
CA ASN A 290 -4.09 -5.77 5.01
C ASN A 290 -4.55 -7.24 4.99
N VAL A 291 -3.62 -8.20 4.97
CA VAL A 291 -3.96 -9.62 5.19
C VAL A 291 -4.57 -9.81 6.57
N ASP A 292 -5.61 -10.63 6.61
CA ASP A 292 -6.33 -10.99 7.82
C ASP A 292 -5.38 -11.59 8.85
N TRP A 293 -5.48 -11.11 10.09
CA TRP A 293 -4.68 -11.66 11.16
C TRP A 293 -5.26 -12.99 11.62
N PHE A 294 -4.41 -14.02 11.71
CA PHE A 294 -4.75 -15.30 12.32
C PHE A 294 -3.52 -15.99 12.92
N GLY A 295 -3.73 -16.88 13.88
CA GLY A 295 -2.73 -17.81 14.38
C GLY A 295 -3.15 -19.25 14.24
N ARG A 296 -2.41 -20.12 14.92
CA ARG A 296 -2.61 -21.56 14.84
C ARG A 296 -2.50 -22.21 16.20
N VAL A 297 -3.19 -23.32 16.36
CA VAL A 297 -2.95 -24.28 17.43
C VAL A 297 -1.69 -25.07 17.08
N GLU A 298 -0.65 -24.96 17.89
CA GLU A 298 0.57 -25.74 17.73
C GLU A 298 0.33 -27.18 18.20
N PHE A 299 -0.22 -27.33 19.40
CA PHE A 299 -0.64 -28.62 19.97
C PHE A 299 -1.61 -28.41 21.15
N VAL A 300 -2.27 -29.49 21.56
CA VAL A 300 -3.17 -29.52 22.73
C VAL A 300 -2.60 -30.52 23.73
N LYS A 301 -2.41 -30.10 24.99
CA LYS A 301 -1.89 -30.95 26.05
C LYS A 301 -2.60 -30.61 27.37
N GLU A 302 -3.10 -31.64 28.07
CA GLU A 302 -3.73 -31.50 29.39
C GLU A 302 -4.87 -30.46 29.42
N GLY A 303 -5.69 -30.41 28.36
CA GLY A 303 -6.80 -29.45 28.23
C GLY A 303 -6.37 -27.99 27.98
N LYS A 304 -5.06 -27.73 27.87
CA LYS A 304 -4.50 -26.45 27.45
C LYS A 304 -4.16 -26.48 25.97
N VAL A 305 -4.40 -25.35 25.31
CA VAL A 305 -4.13 -25.16 23.88
C VAL A 305 -2.92 -24.27 23.74
N TYR A 306 -1.89 -24.76 23.05
CA TYR A 306 -0.66 -24.01 22.79
C TYR A 306 -0.77 -23.37 21.42
N LEU A 307 -0.46 -22.08 21.33
CA LEU A 307 -0.66 -21.26 20.13
C LEU A 307 0.68 -20.79 19.55
N SER A 308 0.73 -20.67 18.23
CA SER A 308 1.87 -20.13 17.47
C SER A 308 1.94 -18.59 17.44
N LEU A 309 1.37 -17.95 18.47
CA LEU A 309 1.28 -16.51 18.63
C LEU A 309 1.69 -16.13 20.04
N GLY A 310 2.44 -15.03 20.19
CA GLY A 310 2.85 -14.52 21.49
C GLY A 310 2.84 -13.00 21.53
N GLN A 311 3.74 -12.42 22.32
CA GLN A 311 3.83 -10.96 22.50
C GLN A 311 4.06 -10.19 21.19
N ASN A 312 4.80 -10.76 20.23
CA ASN A 312 5.06 -10.09 18.94
C ASN A 312 3.82 -10.02 18.06
N ALA A 313 2.80 -10.83 18.37
CA ALA A 313 1.48 -10.74 17.75
C ALA A 313 0.56 -9.77 18.49
N GLY A 314 1.04 -9.03 19.51
CA GLY A 314 0.21 -8.12 20.30
C GLY A 314 -0.78 -8.83 21.24
N LEU A 315 -0.65 -10.15 21.39
CA LEU A 315 -1.52 -10.98 22.22
C LEU A 315 -1.27 -10.70 23.71
N LYS A 316 -2.34 -10.60 24.50
CA LYS A 316 -2.31 -10.34 25.94
C LYS A 316 -3.01 -11.47 26.71
N VAL A 317 -2.60 -11.66 27.96
CA VAL A 317 -3.32 -12.55 28.88
C VAL A 317 -4.73 -12.01 29.09
N GLY A 318 -5.71 -12.89 28.96
CA GLY A 318 -7.13 -12.57 29.01
C GLY A 318 -7.80 -12.39 27.64
N ASP A 319 -7.02 -12.25 26.56
CA ASP A 319 -7.57 -12.12 25.21
C ASP A 319 -8.40 -13.36 24.85
N ARG A 320 -9.52 -13.10 24.18
CA ARG A 320 -10.39 -14.15 23.64
C ARG A 320 -10.09 -14.37 22.17
N LEU A 321 -10.07 -15.63 21.79
CA LEU A 321 -9.77 -16.06 20.43
C LEU A 321 -10.83 -17.04 19.96
N LYS A 322 -11.21 -16.95 18.68
CA LYS A 322 -12.14 -17.89 18.03
C LYS A 322 -11.33 -18.87 17.20
N VAL A 323 -11.52 -20.16 17.44
CA VAL A 323 -10.97 -21.21 16.56
C VAL A 323 -11.93 -21.36 15.39
N VAL A 324 -11.41 -21.30 14.17
CA VAL A 324 -12.22 -21.29 12.95
C VAL A 324 -11.70 -22.28 11.92
N THR A 325 -12.62 -22.81 11.12
CA THR A 325 -12.30 -23.41 9.83
C THR A 325 -12.43 -22.32 8.77
N PRO A 326 -11.42 -22.11 7.91
CA PRO A 326 -11.52 -21.16 6.81
C PRO A 326 -12.76 -21.42 5.95
N GLY A 327 -13.39 -20.34 5.50
CA GLY A 327 -14.43 -20.41 4.47
C GLY A 327 -13.98 -21.17 3.22
N GLN A 328 -14.95 -21.77 2.54
CA GLN A 328 -14.74 -22.46 1.26
C GLN A 328 -14.88 -21.47 0.11
N GLU A 329 -14.05 -21.65 -0.92
CA GLU A 329 -14.17 -20.87 -2.16
C GLU A 329 -15.46 -21.25 -2.88
N VAL A 330 -16.24 -20.25 -3.26
CA VAL A 330 -17.46 -20.42 -4.03
C VAL A 330 -17.11 -20.18 -5.49
N ILE A 331 -17.15 -21.24 -6.30
CA ILE A 331 -16.83 -21.18 -7.73
C ILE A 331 -18.14 -21.31 -8.52
N ASN A 332 -18.34 -20.41 -9.48
CA ASN A 332 -19.45 -20.54 -10.42
C ASN A 332 -19.23 -21.80 -11.30
N PRO A 333 -20.16 -22.76 -11.34
CA PRO A 333 -19.97 -24.03 -12.05
C PRO A 333 -19.86 -23.86 -13.58
N GLU A 334 -20.49 -22.81 -14.14
CA GLU A 334 -20.50 -22.56 -15.58
C GLU A 334 -19.24 -21.81 -16.03
N THR A 335 -18.92 -20.71 -15.35
CA THR A 335 -17.81 -19.82 -15.75
C THR A 335 -16.47 -20.23 -15.13
N ARG A 336 -16.48 -21.10 -14.11
CA ARG A 336 -15.33 -21.42 -13.25
C ARG A 336 -14.70 -20.19 -12.58
N ALA A 337 -15.43 -19.07 -12.56
CA ALA A 337 -15.00 -17.87 -11.87
C ALA A 337 -15.20 -18.02 -10.36
N SER A 338 -14.21 -17.58 -9.59
CA SER A 338 -14.33 -17.45 -8.13
C SER A 338 -15.28 -16.29 -7.81
N LEU A 339 -16.35 -16.59 -7.07
CA LEU A 339 -17.33 -15.59 -6.58
C LEU A 339 -16.95 -15.05 -5.20
N GLY A 340 -15.94 -15.63 -4.55
CA GLY A 340 -15.50 -15.27 -3.21
C GLY A 340 -15.43 -16.47 -2.27
N PHE A 341 -15.45 -16.20 -0.96
CA PHE A 341 -15.34 -17.21 0.09
C PHE A 341 -16.56 -17.15 1.01
N THR A 342 -17.01 -18.32 1.48
CA THR A 342 -18.02 -18.38 2.54
C THR A 342 -17.47 -17.84 3.87
N ALA A 343 -18.36 -17.55 4.82
CA ALA A 343 -17.94 -17.15 6.16
C ALA A 343 -17.18 -18.28 6.87
N ASP A 344 -16.21 -17.90 7.69
CA ASP A 344 -15.48 -18.82 8.55
C ASP A 344 -16.43 -19.58 9.50
N GLN A 345 -16.23 -20.89 9.63
CA GLN A 345 -17.06 -21.70 10.53
C GLN A 345 -16.41 -21.76 11.93
N PRO A 346 -17.07 -21.24 12.99
CA PRO A 346 -16.52 -21.28 14.34
C PRO A 346 -16.52 -22.71 14.89
N LYS A 347 -15.37 -23.14 15.41
CA LYS A 347 -15.18 -24.42 16.11
C LYS A 347 -15.25 -24.27 17.63
N GLY A 348 -15.01 -23.08 18.15
CA GLY A 348 -15.01 -22.80 19.58
C GLY A 348 -14.26 -21.53 19.97
N GLU A 349 -14.15 -21.30 21.27
CA GLU A 349 -13.49 -20.14 21.85
C GLU A 349 -12.38 -20.55 22.83
N LEU A 350 -11.29 -19.78 22.80
CA LEU A 350 -10.13 -19.91 23.68
C LEU A 350 -9.93 -18.60 24.43
N LYS A 351 -9.43 -18.69 25.66
CA LYS A 351 -8.97 -17.54 26.44
C LYS A 351 -7.48 -17.69 26.74
N VAL A 352 -6.68 -16.70 26.36
CA VAL A 352 -5.24 -16.69 26.64
C VAL A 352 -5.01 -16.61 28.15
N VAL A 353 -4.26 -17.56 28.70
CA VAL A 353 -3.94 -17.62 30.14
C VAL A 353 -2.48 -17.28 30.43
N GLU A 354 -1.59 -17.51 29.47
CA GLU A 354 -0.15 -17.31 29.64
C GLU A 354 0.51 -16.99 28.28
N LEU A 355 1.59 -16.19 28.31
CA LEU A 355 2.40 -15.89 27.13
C LEU A 355 3.77 -16.57 27.26
N LEU A 356 4.10 -17.42 26.28
CA LEU A 356 5.38 -18.13 26.20
C LEU A 356 6.38 -17.30 25.37
N GLY A 357 6.74 -16.14 25.92
CA GLY A 357 7.65 -15.20 25.28
C GLY A 357 7.07 -14.53 24.03
N GLN A 358 7.91 -14.40 22.99
CA GLN A 358 7.58 -13.59 21.81
C GLN A 358 6.63 -14.26 20.82
N THR A 359 6.67 -15.59 20.71
CA THR A 359 6.05 -16.34 19.61
C THR A 359 5.04 -17.39 20.06
N GLY A 360 4.87 -17.62 21.36
CA GLY A 360 3.96 -18.63 21.88
C GLY A 360 3.03 -18.09 22.95
N ALA A 361 1.90 -18.77 23.12
CA ALA A 361 0.94 -18.51 24.18
C ALA A 361 0.23 -19.81 24.56
N VAL A 362 -0.26 -19.85 25.79
CA VAL A 362 -1.12 -20.90 26.30
C VAL A 362 -2.51 -20.33 26.48
N ALA A 363 -3.51 -21.05 26.00
CA ALA A 363 -4.91 -20.70 26.14
C ALA A 363 -5.69 -21.84 26.79
N GLN A 364 -6.72 -21.47 27.53
CA GLN A 364 -7.71 -22.37 28.10
C GLN A 364 -8.95 -22.41 27.19
N VAL A 365 -9.53 -23.59 27.03
CA VAL A 365 -10.77 -23.76 26.28
C VAL A 365 -11.93 -23.14 27.05
N VAL A 366 -12.69 -22.25 26.39
CA VAL A 366 -13.92 -21.67 26.94
C VAL A 366 -15.14 -22.45 26.44
N SER A 367 -15.18 -22.77 25.15
CA SER A 367 -16.28 -23.52 24.52
C SER A 367 -15.82 -24.20 23.23
N GLY A 368 -16.54 -25.24 22.81
CA GLY A 368 -16.28 -25.97 21.57
C GLY A 368 -15.21 -27.07 21.69
N GLY A 369 -14.64 -27.46 20.54
CA GLY A 369 -13.66 -28.55 20.43
C GLY A 369 -14.25 -29.88 19.93
N PRO A 370 -13.44 -30.95 19.81
CA PRO A 370 -12.00 -31.00 20.09
C PRO A 370 -11.17 -30.22 19.07
N PHE A 371 -10.14 -29.51 19.54
CA PHE A 371 -9.19 -28.78 18.69
C PHE A 371 -8.02 -29.67 18.28
N LYS A 372 -7.47 -29.41 17.10
CA LYS A 372 -6.33 -30.15 16.52
C LYS A 372 -5.18 -29.21 16.23
N ALA A 373 -3.97 -29.78 16.12
CA ALA A 373 -2.83 -29.03 15.59
C ALA A 373 -3.16 -28.46 14.19
N ASN A 374 -2.65 -27.27 13.92
CA ASN A 374 -2.94 -26.44 12.74
C ASN A 374 -4.34 -25.86 12.61
N ASP A 375 -5.26 -26.08 13.58
CA ASP A 375 -6.51 -25.33 13.61
C ASP A 375 -6.22 -23.83 13.67
N LYS A 376 -6.98 -23.05 12.89
CA LYS A 376 -6.75 -21.62 12.74
C LYS A 376 -7.46 -20.85 13.83
N VAL A 377 -6.84 -19.77 14.28
CA VAL A 377 -7.31 -18.97 15.40
C VAL A 377 -7.37 -17.51 15.01
N LYS A 378 -8.51 -16.85 15.17
CA LYS A 378 -8.69 -15.41 14.93
C LYS A 378 -9.02 -14.70 16.23
N ALA A 379 -8.79 -13.39 16.29
CA ALA A 379 -9.19 -12.59 17.44
C ALA A 379 -10.73 -12.66 17.58
N ALA A 380 -11.22 -12.95 18.78
CA ALA A 380 -12.64 -12.88 19.06
C ALA A 380 -13.03 -11.39 19.02
N ARG A 381 -13.72 -11.00 17.95
CA ARG A 381 -14.49 -9.75 17.94
C ARG A 381 -15.63 -9.84 18.92
#